data_AF-A0A258CUP8-F1
#
_entry.id   AF-A0A258CUP8-F1
#
_cell.length_a   1.000
_cell.length_b   1.000
_cell.length_c   1.000
_cell.angle_alpha   90.00
_cell.angle_beta   90.00
_cell.angle_gamma   90.00
#
_symmetry.space_group_name_H-M   'P 1'
#
loop_
_entity.id
_entity.type
_entity.pdbx_description
1 polymer ?
#
loop_
_entity_poly.entity_id
_entity_poly.type
_entity_poly.pdbx_seq_one_letter_code
_entity_poly.pdbx_strand_id
1 'polypeptide(L)'
;FLKVGTDVLVRMDPADMGIAYLFAPDGEEFLGVAENANLLGIDPKQAVAAAKEEHRRIMAEGLAPLRKEARRQTSGPRLIDLALRHKGREAGNLVDFPKRTEAHTTPALDAAALAAAPAPAAPAMPEKLQTLRAQLQAEAVAPAVTALPETPRQRWRRAEALERALAAGMPISAEDALWLGGYREGHEYKGFRSTYGDAAGGAG
;
A
#
# COMPACT_ATOMS: atom_id res chain seq x y z
N PHE A 1 -10.28 41.69 7.26
CA PHE A 1 -10.09 41.51 5.81
C PHE A 1 -8.66 41.08 5.56
N LEU A 2 -8.45 39.92 4.93
CA LEU A 2 -7.13 39.44 4.51
C LEU A 2 -6.54 40.44 3.50
N LYS A 3 -5.27 40.81 3.66
CA LYS A 3 -4.57 41.69 2.71
C LYS A 3 -3.83 40.83 1.68
N VAL A 4 -3.67 41.36 0.48
CA VAL A 4 -2.90 40.70 -0.59
C VAL A 4 -1.44 40.58 -0.13
N GLY A 5 -0.84 39.40 -0.32
CA GLY A 5 0.54 39.11 0.07
C GLY A 5 0.74 38.70 1.53
N THR A 6 -0.35 38.43 2.27
CA THR A 6 -0.28 37.85 3.62
C THR A 6 -0.15 36.32 3.54
N ASP A 7 0.87 35.77 4.18
CA ASP A 7 1.04 34.32 4.34
C ASP A 7 0.02 33.76 5.34
N VAL A 8 -0.56 32.61 5.01
CA VAL A 8 -1.59 31.95 5.81
C VAL A 8 -1.34 30.45 5.89
N LEU A 9 -1.69 29.85 7.04
CA LEU A 9 -1.70 28.41 7.20
C LEU A 9 -3.02 27.85 6.66
N VAL A 10 -2.94 26.93 5.71
CA VAL A 10 -4.11 26.32 5.08
C VAL A 10 -4.33 24.90 5.61
N ARG A 11 -5.55 24.63 6.10
CA ARG A 11 -6.01 23.29 6.46
C ARG A 11 -7.18 22.90 5.56
N MET A 12 -7.11 21.74 4.93
CA MET A 12 -8.16 21.22 4.06
C MET A 12 -8.80 19.98 4.68
N ASP A 13 -10.11 19.84 4.53
CA ASP A 13 -10.82 18.62 4.89
C ASP A 13 -10.55 17.55 3.82
N PRO A 14 -10.02 16.37 4.17
CA PRO A 14 -9.84 15.29 3.20
C PRO A 14 -11.14 14.76 2.59
N ALA A 15 -12.31 15.09 3.13
CA ALA A 15 -13.62 14.72 2.59
C ALA A 15 -14.21 15.73 1.59
N ASP A 16 -13.67 16.96 1.49
CA ASP A 16 -14.16 18.00 0.59
C ASP A 16 -12.98 18.72 -0.10
N MET A 17 -12.88 18.54 -1.42
CA MET A 17 -11.81 19.15 -2.21
C MET A 17 -11.97 20.66 -2.45
N GLY A 18 -13.14 21.22 -2.17
CA GLY A 18 -13.48 22.60 -2.49
C GLY A 18 -13.34 23.59 -1.34
N ILE A 19 -13.14 23.13 -0.11
CA ILE A 19 -13.11 23.98 1.08
C ILE A 19 -11.72 23.97 1.73
N ALA A 20 -11.20 25.17 1.98
CA ALA A 20 -9.96 25.37 2.70
C ALA A 20 -10.15 26.35 3.86
N TYR A 21 -9.71 25.96 5.05
CA TYR A 21 -9.72 26.80 6.25
C TYR A 21 -8.39 27.53 6.38
N LEU A 22 -8.46 28.87 6.51
CA LEU A 22 -7.32 29.76 6.60
C LEU A 22 -7.08 30.16 8.05
N PHE A 23 -5.86 29.96 8.52
CA PHE A 23 -5.39 30.33 9.84
C PHE A 23 -4.18 31.28 9.74
N ALA A 24 -3.90 32.02 10.81
CA ALA A 24 -2.64 32.74 10.95
C ALA A 24 -1.45 31.77 10.87
N PRO A 25 -0.23 32.24 10.55
CA PRO A 25 0.95 31.39 10.39
C PRO A 25 1.29 30.54 11.63
N ASP A 26 0.93 31.02 12.83
CA ASP A 26 1.05 30.30 14.10
C ASP A 26 -0.01 29.19 14.29
N GLY A 27 -1.08 29.22 13.50
CA GLY A 27 -2.20 28.28 13.54
C GLY A 27 -3.20 28.53 14.67
N GLU A 28 -3.07 29.62 15.42
CA GLU A 28 -3.92 29.94 16.58
C GLU A 28 -5.16 30.74 16.19
N GLU A 29 -5.01 31.72 15.29
CA GLU A 29 -6.11 32.57 14.86
C GLU A 29 -6.77 32.05 13.57
N PHE A 30 -8.10 31.94 13.58
CA PHE A 30 -8.89 31.61 12.38
C PHE A 30 -9.15 32.89 11.57
N LEU A 31 -8.73 32.89 10.31
CA LEU A 31 -8.81 34.05 9.42
C LEU A 31 -10.00 33.99 8.46
N GLY A 32 -10.47 32.79 8.09
CA GLY A 32 -11.64 32.61 7.22
C GLY A 32 -11.68 31.29 6.45
N VAL A 33 -12.66 31.16 5.57
CA VAL A 33 -12.85 30.01 4.66
C VAL A 33 -12.63 30.46 3.23
N ALA A 34 -11.87 29.67 2.47
CA ALA A 34 -11.74 29.80 1.02
C ALA A 34 -12.51 28.68 0.33
N GLU A 35 -13.32 29.06 -0.65
CA GLU A 35 -14.15 28.16 -1.45
C GLU A 35 -13.65 28.14 -2.88
N ASN A 36 -13.46 26.94 -3.43
CA ASN A 36 -13.24 26.74 -4.85
C ASN A 36 -14.54 26.26 -5.49
N ALA A 37 -15.25 27.18 -6.17
CA ALA A 37 -16.54 26.90 -6.82
C ALA A 37 -16.50 25.74 -7.82
N ASN A 38 -15.34 25.42 -8.40
CA ASN A 38 -15.22 24.30 -9.35
C ASN A 38 -15.07 22.93 -8.66
N LEU A 39 -14.64 22.92 -7.39
CA LEU A 39 -14.37 21.70 -6.63
C LEU A 39 -15.37 21.47 -5.49
N LEU A 40 -16.16 22.49 -5.15
CA LEU A 40 -17.16 22.44 -4.09
C LEU A 40 -18.18 21.31 -4.37
N GLY A 41 -18.33 20.39 -3.41
CA GLY A 41 -19.28 19.27 -3.51
C GLY A 41 -18.82 18.09 -4.38
N ILE A 42 -17.59 18.10 -4.89
CA ILE A 42 -17.02 16.91 -5.55
C ILE A 42 -16.52 15.94 -4.48
N ASP A 43 -17.08 14.73 -4.44
CA ASP A 43 -16.58 13.65 -3.58
C ASP A 43 -15.16 13.24 -4.05
N PRO A 44 -14.14 13.31 -3.18
CA PRO A 44 -12.77 12.89 -3.48
C PRO A 44 -12.69 11.47 -4.06
N LYS A 45 -13.56 10.55 -3.61
CA LYS A 45 -13.59 9.17 -4.14
C LYS A 45 -14.04 9.12 -5.59
N GLN A 46 -15.03 9.94 -5.96
CA GLN A 46 -15.51 10.04 -7.33
C GLN A 46 -14.46 10.68 -8.23
N ALA A 47 -13.78 11.73 -7.76
CA ALA A 47 -12.67 12.36 -8.49
C ALA A 47 -11.54 11.36 -8.77
N VAL A 48 -11.13 10.57 -7.77
CA VAL A 48 -10.10 9.53 -7.92
C VAL A 48 -10.56 8.42 -8.87
N ALA A 49 -11.83 8.01 -8.80
CA ALA A 49 -12.39 7.01 -9.71
C ALA A 49 -12.37 7.51 -11.16
N ALA A 50 -12.83 8.73 -11.40
CA ALA A 50 -12.82 9.37 -12.72
C ALA A 50 -11.39 9.50 -13.28
N ALA A 51 -10.43 9.92 -12.45
CA ALA A 51 -9.02 10.01 -12.85
C ALA A 51 -8.44 8.63 -13.23
N LYS A 52 -8.78 7.57 -12.49
CA LYS A 52 -8.36 6.20 -12.81
C LYS A 52 -8.98 5.69 -14.11
N GLU A 53 -10.25 6.01 -14.37
CA GLU A 53 -10.92 5.64 -15.62
C GLU A 53 -10.29 6.35 -16.81
N GLU A 54 -10.00 7.65 -16.68
CA GLU A 54 -9.34 8.42 -17.70
C GLU A 54 -7.93 7.90 -18.00
N HIS A 55 -7.14 7.62 -16.95
CA HIS A 55 -5.83 6.98 -17.10
C HIS A 55 -5.95 5.61 -17.80
N ARG A 56 -6.95 4.80 -17.44
CA ARG A 56 -7.20 3.51 -18.09
C ARG A 56 -7.53 3.69 -19.57
N ARG A 57 -8.34 4.70 -19.93
CA ARG A 57 -8.68 5.04 -21.31
C ARG A 57 -7.43 5.41 -22.10
N ILE A 58 -6.65 6.37 -21.61
CA ILE A 58 -5.40 6.82 -22.25
C ILE A 58 -4.44 5.64 -22.46
N MET A 59 -4.27 4.80 -21.44
CA MET A 59 -3.42 3.61 -21.54
C MET A 59 -3.97 2.59 -22.54
N ALA A 60 -5.28 2.34 -22.54
CA ALA A 60 -5.89 1.41 -23.49
C ALA A 60 -5.73 1.90 -24.93
N GLU A 61 -5.93 3.19 -25.19
CA GLU A 61 -5.76 3.83 -26.49
C GLU A 61 -4.30 3.79 -26.96
N GLY A 62 -3.35 4.18 -26.11
CA GLY A 62 -1.93 4.17 -26.44
C GLY A 62 -1.37 2.76 -26.63
N LEU A 63 -1.86 1.77 -25.87
CA LEU A 63 -1.36 0.40 -25.94
C LEU A 63 -2.05 -0.46 -27.00
N ALA A 64 -3.24 -0.07 -27.49
CA ALA A 64 -3.96 -0.78 -28.54
C ALA A 64 -3.15 -1.00 -29.85
N PRO A 65 -2.50 0.03 -30.45
CA PRO A 65 -1.70 -0.17 -31.66
C PRO A 65 -0.47 -1.05 -31.39
N LEU A 66 0.19 -0.86 -30.24
CA LEU A 66 1.35 -1.66 -29.84
C LEU A 66 0.98 -3.13 -29.66
N ARG A 67 -0.18 -3.42 -29.07
CA ARG A 67 -0.70 -4.78 -28.92
C ARG A 67 -1.02 -5.43 -30.25
N LYS A 68 -1.61 -4.69 -31.19
CA LYS A 68 -1.87 -5.20 -32.56
C LYS A 68 -0.57 -5.52 -33.27
N GLU A 69 0.42 -4.64 -33.19
CA GLU A 69 1.73 -4.84 -33.80
C GLU A 69 2.46 -6.03 -33.19
N ALA A 70 2.50 -6.13 -31.85
CA ALA A 70 3.09 -7.26 -31.16
C ALA A 70 2.42 -8.58 -31.55
N ARG A 71 1.08 -8.63 -31.61
CA ARG A 71 0.36 -9.81 -32.08
C ARG A 71 0.71 -10.16 -33.52
N ARG A 72 0.81 -9.17 -34.42
CA ARG A 72 1.24 -9.38 -35.82
C ARG A 72 2.64 -9.98 -35.92
N GLN A 73 3.56 -9.57 -35.05
CA GLN A 73 4.93 -10.08 -35.05
C GLN A 73 5.06 -11.47 -34.45
N THR A 74 4.21 -11.80 -33.47
CA THR A 74 4.30 -13.04 -32.67
C THR A 74 3.26 -14.10 -33.07
N SER A 75 2.52 -13.92 -34.17
CA SER A 75 1.48 -14.86 -34.60
C SER A 75 1.77 -15.49 -35.97
N GLY A 76 1.14 -16.65 -36.21
CA GLY A 76 1.19 -17.34 -37.50
C GLY A 76 2.59 -17.89 -37.84
N PRO A 77 2.98 -17.91 -39.13
CA PRO A 77 4.27 -18.45 -39.56
C PRO A 77 5.48 -17.79 -38.90
N ARG A 78 5.38 -16.51 -38.50
CA ARG A 78 6.45 -15.76 -37.83
C ARG A 78 6.78 -16.28 -36.42
N LEU A 79 5.82 -16.94 -35.77
CA LEU A 79 6.05 -17.58 -34.47
C LEU A 79 7.07 -18.74 -34.60
N ILE A 80 7.06 -19.43 -35.74
CA ILE A 80 8.01 -20.52 -36.03
C ILE A 80 9.42 -19.92 -36.17
N ASP A 81 9.57 -18.83 -36.94
CA ASP A 81 10.85 -18.13 -37.08
C ASP A 81 11.36 -17.59 -35.73
N LEU A 82 10.47 -17.07 -34.89
CA LEU A 82 10.80 -16.62 -33.54
C LEU A 82 11.31 -17.78 -32.67
N ALA A 83 10.63 -18.92 -32.70
CA ALA A 83 11.01 -20.12 -31.95
C ALA A 83 12.35 -20.68 -32.42
N LEU A 84 12.61 -20.70 -33.73
CA LEU A 84 13.89 -21.11 -34.30
C LEU A 84 15.02 -20.15 -33.89
N ARG A 85 14.78 -18.83 -33.91
CA ARG A 85 15.76 -17.83 -33.42
C ARG A 85 16.05 -17.98 -31.93
N HIS A 86 15.03 -18.22 -31.11
CA HIS A 86 15.20 -18.48 -29.68
C HIS A 86 16.09 -19.70 -29.44
N LYS A 87 15.78 -20.82 -30.10
CA LYS A 87 16.61 -22.04 -30.02
C LYS A 87 18.03 -21.82 -30.55
N GLY A 88 18.20 -21.04 -31.61
CA GLY A 88 19.52 -20.69 -32.15
C GLY A 88 20.38 -19.89 -31.16
N ARG A 89 19.77 -19.00 -30.36
CA ARG A 89 20.45 -18.27 -29.28
C ARG A 89 20.83 -19.18 -28.12
N GLU A 90 19.91 -20.03 -27.67
CA GLU A 90 20.19 -20.99 -26.60
C GLU A 90 21.27 -22.00 -26.98
N ALA A 91 21.29 -22.43 -28.24
CA ALA A 91 22.33 -23.32 -28.77
C ALA A 91 23.68 -22.61 -28.99
N GLY A 92 23.79 -21.29 -28.76
CA GLY A 92 25.00 -20.50 -28.99
C GLY A 92 25.35 -20.26 -30.46
N ASN A 93 24.52 -20.74 -31.39
CA ASN A 93 24.73 -20.56 -32.84
C ASN A 93 24.33 -19.15 -33.32
N LEU A 94 23.52 -18.42 -32.55
CA LEU A 94 23.12 -17.06 -32.84
C LEU A 94 23.54 -16.14 -31.69
N VAL A 95 24.59 -15.35 -31.91
CA VAL A 95 25.02 -14.29 -30.99
C VAL A 95 24.50 -12.97 -31.54
N ASP A 96 23.70 -12.25 -30.73
CA ASP A 96 23.23 -10.92 -31.10
C ASP A 96 24.40 -9.93 -31.02
N PHE A 97 24.47 -9.01 -31.98
CA PHE A 97 25.45 -7.92 -31.94
C PHE A 97 25.24 -7.06 -30.69
N PRO A 98 26.32 -6.58 -30.04
CA PRO A 98 26.19 -5.66 -28.92
C PRO A 98 25.41 -4.43 -29.37
N LYS A 99 24.26 -4.19 -28.74
CA LYS A 99 23.48 -2.98 -29.00
C LYS A 99 24.27 -1.79 -28.47
N ARG A 100 24.36 -0.73 -29.25
CA ARG A 100 24.88 0.55 -28.78
C ARG A 100 23.96 1.05 -27.67
N THR A 101 24.46 1.08 -26.45
CA THR A 101 23.74 1.63 -25.29
C THR A 101 24.21 3.07 -25.09
N GLU A 102 23.28 4.02 -25.05
CA GLU A 102 23.54 5.37 -24.58
C GLU A 102 23.18 5.45 -23.10
N ALA A 103 24.09 5.97 -22.29
CA ALA A 103 23.84 6.19 -20.88
C ALA A 103 22.91 7.40 -20.73
N HIS A 104 21.63 7.14 -20.46
CA HIS A 104 20.69 8.19 -20.08
C HIS A 104 20.86 8.47 -18.58
N THR A 105 21.71 9.44 -18.27
CA THR A 105 21.79 9.98 -16.91
C THR A 105 20.99 11.28 -16.77
N THR A 106 20.44 11.48 -15.58
CA THR A 106 19.87 12.75 -15.15
C THR A 106 20.39 13.05 -13.74
N PRO A 107 20.43 14.33 -13.32
CA PRO A 107 20.88 14.68 -11.97
C PRO A 107 20.13 13.93 -10.86
N ALA A 108 18.84 13.62 -11.06
CA ALA A 108 18.04 12.86 -10.12
C ALA A 108 18.45 11.37 -10.06
N LEU A 109 18.81 10.77 -11.21
CA LEU A 109 19.29 9.39 -11.26
C LEU A 109 20.67 9.25 -10.60
N ASP A 110 21.56 10.23 -10.80
CA ASP A 110 22.87 10.25 -10.15
C ASP A 110 22.73 10.41 -8.62
N ALA A 111 21.85 11.30 -8.17
CA ALA A 111 21.56 11.47 -6.74
C ALA A 111 20.95 10.20 -6.11
N ALA A 112 20.04 9.53 -6.82
CA ALA A 112 19.45 8.27 -6.38
C ALA A 112 20.51 7.16 -6.30
N ALA A 113 21.42 7.09 -7.27
CA ALA A 113 22.53 6.13 -7.27
C ALA A 113 23.49 6.37 -6.09
N LEU A 114 23.79 7.63 -5.78
CA LEU A 114 24.61 8.00 -4.62
C LEU A 114 23.94 7.62 -3.30
N ALA A 115 22.63 7.83 -3.18
CA ALA A 115 21.87 7.46 -1.99
C ALA A 115 21.72 5.94 -1.81
N ALA A 116 21.64 5.20 -2.93
CA ALA A 116 21.56 3.74 -2.94
C ALA A 116 22.92 3.05 -2.76
N ALA A 117 24.02 3.79 -2.88
CA ALA A 117 25.35 3.25 -2.66
C ALA A 117 25.48 2.74 -1.21
N PRO A 118 26.10 1.56 -0.99
CA PRO A 118 26.31 1.04 0.35
C PRO A 118 27.08 2.07 1.15
N ALA A 119 26.52 2.49 2.29
CA ALA A 119 27.18 3.41 3.19
C ALA A 119 28.55 2.84 3.56
N PRO A 120 29.61 3.65 3.59
CA PRO A 120 30.90 3.21 4.10
C PRO A 120 30.70 2.63 5.50
N ALA A 121 31.44 1.56 5.82
CA ALA A 121 31.38 0.93 7.13
C ALA A 121 31.45 2.02 8.21
N ALA A 122 30.45 2.06 9.08
CA ALA A 122 30.37 3.09 10.11
C ALA A 122 31.70 3.10 10.88
N PRO A 123 32.27 4.29 11.15
CA PRO A 123 33.48 4.37 11.94
C PRO A 123 33.26 3.64 13.27
N ALA A 124 34.28 2.91 13.73
CA ALA A 124 34.21 2.15 14.97
C ALA A 124 33.65 3.07 16.07
N MET A 125 32.58 2.62 16.73
CA MET A 125 31.89 3.41 17.73
C MET A 125 32.89 3.81 18.83
N PRO A 126 32.99 5.08 19.23
CA PRO A 126 33.89 5.50 20.30
C PRO A 126 33.67 4.65 21.57
N GLU A 127 34.73 4.25 22.25
CA GLU A 127 34.67 3.37 23.42
C GLU A 127 33.68 3.87 24.48
N LYS A 128 33.65 5.19 24.71
CA LYS A 128 32.71 5.86 25.63
C LYS A 128 31.23 5.66 25.26
N LEU A 129 30.92 5.55 23.97
CA LEU A 129 29.56 5.26 23.50
C LEU A 129 29.22 3.77 23.61
N GLN A 130 30.21 2.89 23.46
CA GLN A 130 30.03 1.47 23.68
C GLN A 130 29.75 1.17 25.16
N THR A 131 30.49 1.81 26.07
CA THR A 131 30.27 1.65 27.52
C THR A 131 28.90 2.19 27.94
N LEU A 132 28.50 3.36 27.45
CA LEU A 132 27.18 3.94 27.73
C LEU A 132 26.06 3.03 27.21
N ARG A 133 26.22 2.45 26.01
CA ARG A 133 25.24 1.50 25.45
C ARG A 133 25.15 0.22 26.28
N ALA A 134 26.29 -0.32 26.73
CA ALA A 134 26.31 -1.50 27.59
C ALA A 134 25.65 -1.22 28.94
N GLN A 135 25.86 -0.03 29.51
CA GLN A 135 25.18 0.42 30.74
C GLN A 135 23.67 0.51 30.55
N LEU A 136 23.20 1.16 29.48
CA LEU A 136 21.77 1.26 29.16
C LEU A 136 21.12 -0.11 28.90
N GLN A 137 21.84 -1.04 28.28
CA GLN A 137 21.36 -2.40 28.06
C GLN A 137 21.33 -3.23 29.36
N ALA A 138 22.27 -2.99 30.28
CA ALA A 138 22.28 -3.63 31.59
C ALA A 138 21.20 -3.04 32.53
N GLU A 139 20.89 -1.75 32.41
CA GLU A 139 19.80 -1.08 33.13
C GLU A 139 18.43 -1.35 32.53
N ALA A 140 18.35 -1.82 31.28
CA ALA A 140 17.11 -2.23 30.65
C ALA A 140 16.60 -3.56 31.25
N VAL A 141 16.07 -3.49 32.47
CA VAL A 141 15.10 -4.46 32.96
C VAL A 141 13.89 -4.34 32.04
N ALA A 142 13.72 -5.31 31.14
CA ALA A 142 12.58 -5.33 30.24
C ALA A 142 11.29 -5.23 31.07
N PRO A 143 10.40 -4.26 30.83
CA PRO A 143 9.08 -4.32 31.41
C PRO A 143 8.44 -5.62 30.90
N ALA A 144 8.03 -6.49 31.81
CA ALA A 144 7.26 -7.67 31.46
C ALA A 144 6.00 -7.19 30.76
N VAL A 145 5.98 -7.27 29.44
CA VAL A 145 4.81 -6.91 28.64
C VAL A 145 3.73 -7.94 28.94
N THR A 146 2.86 -7.64 29.90
CA THR A 146 1.66 -8.44 30.15
C THR A 146 0.73 -8.23 28.97
N ALA A 147 0.47 -9.29 28.21
CA ALA A 147 -0.52 -9.25 27.14
C ALA A 147 -1.86 -8.80 27.71
N LEU A 148 -2.46 -7.76 27.12
CA LEU A 148 -3.80 -7.35 27.49
C LEU A 148 -4.79 -8.48 27.17
N PRO A 149 -5.82 -8.67 28.01
CA PRO A 149 -6.85 -9.66 27.72
C PRO A 149 -7.55 -9.32 26.40
N GLU A 150 -7.91 -10.34 25.62
CA GLU A 150 -8.64 -10.16 24.35
C GLU A 150 -9.94 -9.38 24.60
N THR A 151 -10.16 -8.34 23.80
CA THR A 151 -11.41 -7.58 23.79
C THR A 151 -12.55 -8.43 23.21
N PRO A 152 -13.83 -8.14 23.57
CA PRO A 152 -14.98 -8.87 23.01
C PRO A 152 -15.02 -8.88 21.47
N ARG A 153 -14.62 -7.78 20.84
CA ARG A 153 -14.56 -7.68 19.37
C ARG A 153 -13.46 -8.54 18.74
N GLN A 154 -12.34 -8.74 19.44
CA GLN A 154 -11.28 -9.63 18.99
C GLN A 154 -11.73 -11.09 19.07
N ARG A 155 -12.42 -11.48 20.16
CA ARG A 155 -13.02 -12.83 20.29
C ARG A 155 -14.04 -13.11 19.18
N TRP A 156 -14.93 -12.16 18.89
CA TRP A 156 -15.86 -12.29 17.76
C TRP A 156 -15.15 -12.52 16.42
N ARG A 157 -14.13 -11.72 16.09
CA ARG A 157 -13.36 -11.90 14.84
C ARG A 157 -12.62 -13.23 14.78
N ARG A 158 -12.08 -13.70 15.92
CA ARG A 158 -11.45 -15.02 16.04
C ARG A 158 -12.46 -16.12 15.73
N ALA A 159 -13.67 -16.04 16.29
CA ALA A 159 -14.74 -16.99 16.00
C ALA A 159 -15.13 -17.01 14.52
N GLU A 160 -15.34 -15.84 13.89
CA GLU A 160 -15.63 -15.76 12.45
C GLU A 160 -14.53 -16.38 11.57
N ALA A 161 -13.26 -16.17 11.95
CA ALA A 161 -12.13 -16.74 11.22
C ALA A 161 -12.11 -18.27 11.31
N LEU A 162 -12.34 -18.83 12.50
CA LEU A 162 -12.38 -20.27 12.72
C LEU A 162 -13.59 -20.93 12.04
N GLU A 163 -14.76 -20.29 12.07
CA GLU A 163 -15.95 -20.78 11.36
C GLU A 163 -15.77 -20.76 9.85
N ARG A 164 -15.14 -19.71 9.31
CA ARG A 164 -14.78 -19.63 7.89
C ARG A 164 -13.78 -20.70 7.49
N ALA A 165 -12.79 -20.97 8.35
CA ALA A 165 -11.81 -22.03 8.12
C ALA A 165 -12.48 -23.41 8.10
N LEU A 166 -13.36 -23.69 9.05
CA LEU A 166 -14.17 -24.93 9.07
C LEU A 166 -15.06 -25.06 7.84
N ALA A 167 -15.75 -23.98 7.44
CA ALA A 167 -16.60 -23.97 6.24
C ALA A 167 -15.81 -24.19 4.94
N ALA A 168 -14.56 -23.72 4.89
CA ALA A 168 -13.63 -23.94 3.79
C ALA A 168 -12.93 -25.31 3.84
N GLY A 169 -13.24 -26.17 4.83
CA GLY A 169 -12.59 -27.48 5.00
C GLY A 169 -11.13 -27.41 5.45
N MET A 170 -10.68 -26.26 5.96
CA MET A 170 -9.34 -26.11 6.51
C MET A 170 -9.27 -26.69 7.94
N PRO A 171 -8.22 -27.45 8.28
CA PRO A 171 -8.07 -27.96 9.63
C PRO A 171 -7.79 -26.82 10.62
N ILE A 172 -8.48 -26.84 11.77
CA ILE A 172 -8.21 -25.97 12.92
C ILE A 172 -7.61 -26.79 14.07
N SER A 173 -6.89 -26.13 14.99
CA SER A 173 -6.29 -26.80 16.13
C SER A 173 -7.37 -27.33 17.10
N ALA A 174 -7.03 -28.37 17.90
CA ALA A 174 -7.96 -28.90 18.90
C ALA A 174 -8.32 -27.87 19.99
N GLU A 175 -7.36 -27.00 20.34
CA GLU A 175 -7.56 -25.89 21.27
C GLU A 175 -8.55 -24.86 20.71
N ASP A 176 -8.40 -24.48 19.45
CA ASP A 176 -9.32 -23.55 18.78
C ASP A 176 -10.72 -24.14 18.59
N ALA A 177 -10.82 -25.44 18.34
CA ALA A 177 -12.10 -26.13 18.24
C ALA A 177 -12.86 -26.14 19.58
N LEU A 178 -12.15 -26.43 20.68
CA LEU A 178 -12.72 -26.40 22.03
C LEU A 178 -13.12 -24.98 22.44
N TRP A 179 -12.26 -24.00 22.16
CA TRP A 179 -12.52 -22.58 22.42
C TRP A 179 -13.74 -22.08 21.64
N LEU A 180 -13.82 -22.39 20.34
CA LEU A 180 -14.96 -22.00 19.50
C LEU A 180 -16.26 -22.63 20.00
N GLY A 181 -16.23 -23.90 20.41
CA GLY A 181 -17.38 -24.58 20.99
C GLY A 181 -17.92 -23.85 22.23
N GLY A 182 -17.05 -23.56 23.19
CA GLY A 182 -17.45 -22.83 24.41
C GLY A 182 -17.89 -21.39 24.13
N TYR A 183 -17.24 -20.69 23.20
CA TYR A 183 -17.60 -19.32 22.85
C TYR A 183 -18.97 -19.22 22.16
N ARG A 184 -19.31 -20.18 21.29
CA ARG A 184 -20.60 -20.24 20.57
C ARG A 184 -21.82 -20.40 21.50
N GLU A 185 -21.64 -21.05 22.64
CA GLU A 185 -22.72 -21.25 23.62
C GLU A 185 -23.05 -19.96 24.40
N GLY A 186 -22.09 -19.04 24.49
CA GLY A 186 -22.17 -17.80 25.27
C GLY A 186 -23.14 -16.75 24.73
N HIS A 187 -23.60 -15.86 25.62
CA HIS A 187 -24.45 -14.73 25.27
C HIS A 187 -23.75 -13.70 24.37
N GLU A 188 -22.42 -13.54 24.51
CA GLU A 188 -21.60 -12.64 23.69
C GLU A 188 -21.70 -13.03 22.21
N TYR A 189 -21.43 -14.30 21.87
CA TYR A 189 -21.55 -14.80 20.51
C TYR A 189 -22.96 -14.62 19.95
N LYS A 190 -24.01 -14.94 20.73
CA LYS A 190 -25.40 -14.78 20.29
C LYS A 190 -25.75 -13.32 19.99
N GLY A 191 -25.31 -12.39 20.85
CA GLY A 191 -25.51 -10.95 20.66
C GLY A 191 -24.79 -10.41 19.42
N PHE A 192 -23.51 -10.77 19.25
CA PHE A 192 -22.76 -10.41 18.05
C PHE A 192 -23.33 -11.06 16.78
N ARG A 193 -23.73 -12.33 16.83
CA ARG A 193 -24.34 -13.03 15.70
C ARG A 193 -25.67 -12.43 15.27
N SER A 194 -26.47 -11.94 16.23
CA SER A 194 -27.72 -11.22 15.93
C SER A 194 -27.49 -9.83 15.35
N THR A 195 -26.39 -9.17 15.71
CA THR A 195 -26.08 -7.80 15.28
C THR A 195 -25.33 -7.76 13.95
N TYR A 196 -24.44 -8.73 13.72
CA TYR A 196 -23.47 -8.72 12.60
C TYR A 196 -23.55 -9.95 11.69
N GLY A 197 -24.28 -10.99 12.06
CA GLY A 197 -24.22 -12.28 11.38
C GLY A 197 -25.11 -12.43 10.15
N ASP A 198 -25.92 -11.44 9.80
CA ASP A 198 -26.74 -11.44 8.56
C ASP A 198 -26.05 -10.67 7.44
N ALA A 199 -24.89 -11.16 7.02
CA ALA A 199 -24.18 -10.68 5.83
C ALA A 199 -23.59 -11.83 4.99
N ALA A 200 -24.27 -12.98 4.94
CA ALA A 200 -23.90 -14.09 4.06
C ALA A 200 -25.16 -14.75 3.45
N GLY A 201 -25.77 -14.04 2.51
CA GLY A 201 -26.92 -14.49 1.74
C GLY A 201 -27.19 -13.57 0.56
N GLY A 202 -26.17 -13.28 -0.26
CA GLY A 202 -26.32 -12.39 -1.41
C GLY A 202 -25.09 -12.35 -2.31
N ALA A 203 -25.08 -13.26 -3.30
CA ALA A 203 -24.41 -13.22 -4.63
C ALA A 203 -24.23 -14.69 -5.07
N GLY A 204 -24.77 -15.18 -6.19
CA GLY A 204 -24.82 -14.50 -7.48
C GLY A 204 -23.51 -14.80 -8.20
#